data_AF-A0A966D1I8-F1
#
_entry.id   AF-A0A966D1I8-F1
#
_cell.length_a   1.000
_cell.length_b   1.000
_cell.length_c   1.000
_cell.angle_alpha   90.00
_cell.angle_beta   90.00
_cell.angle_gamma   90.00
#
_symmetry.space_group_name_H-M   'P 1'
#
loop_
_entity.id
_entity.type
_entity.pdbx_description
1 polymer ?
#
loop_
_entity_poly.entity_id
_entity_poly.type
_entity_poly.pdbx_seq_one_letter_code
_entity_poly.pdbx_strand_id
1 'polypeptide(L)'
;MKDRIKTHIENLFADVPENRQINDLREELLANGLSKYDDLIEQGMTPEDAYRSVISGIGDMTGLLSQLRAQKMMDPIYHCGRSRAAHFQ
;
A
#
# COMPACT_ATOMS: atom_id res chain seq x y z
N MET A 1 -16.20 5.08 -13.06
CA MET A 1 -15.28 5.27 -11.92
C MET A 1 -14.59 3.98 -11.49
N LYS A 2 -15.27 2.83 -11.50
CA LYS A 2 -14.66 1.52 -11.16
C LYS A 2 -13.40 1.21 -11.98
N ASP A 3 -13.38 1.52 -13.28
CA ASP A 3 -12.18 1.37 -14.11
C ASP A 3 -11.00 2.21 -13.61
N ARG A 4 -11.25 3.42 -13.11
CA ARG A 4 -10.19 4.28 -12.54
C ARG A 4 -9.62 3.71 -11.25
N ILE A 5 -10.43 2.98 -10.46
CA ILE A 5 -9.97 2.28 -9.26
C ILE A 5 -9.07 1.13 -9.67
N LYS A 6 -9.53 0.32 -10.65
CA LYS A 6 -8.75 -0.78 -11.21
C LYS A 6 -7.40 -0.29 -11.73
N THR A 7 -7.37 0.71 -12.61
CA THR A 7 -6.12 1.27 -13.14
C THR A 7 -5.21 1.80 -12.04
N HIS A 8 -5.76 2.44 -11.00
CA HIS A 8 -4.94 2.92 -9.89
C HIS A 8 -4.28 1.77 -9.13
N ILE A 9 -5.04 0.73 -8.80
CA ILE A 9 -4.52 -0.47 -8.14
C ILE A 9 -3.48 -1.15 -9.02
N GLU A 10 -3.75 -1.33 -10.31
CA GLU A 10 -2.80 -1.92 -11.26
C GLU A 10 -1.49 -1.13 -11.32
N ASN A 11 -1.53 0.20 -11.29
CA ASN A 11 -0.34 1.04 -11.23
C ASN A 11 0.46 0.85 -9.93
N LEU A 12 -0.18 0.60 -8.78
CA LEU A 12 0.51 0.30 -7.52
C LEU A 12 1.29 -1.03 -7.57
N PHE A 13 0.86 -1.93 -8.43
CA PHE A 13 1.48 -3.23 -8.66
C PHE A 13 2.35 -3.28 -9.93
N ALA A 14 2.37 -2.24 -10.76
CA ALA A 14 3.10 -2.23 -12.03
C ALA A 14 4.63 -2.34 -11.87
N ASP A 15 5.18 -1.75 -10.82
CA ASP A 15 6.61 -1.83 -10.45
C ASP A 15 6.94 -3.08 -9.62
N VAL A 16 5.98 -3.99 -9.43
CA VAL A 16 6.09 -5.12 -8.52
C VAL A 16 6.22 -6.39 -9.33
N PRO A 17 7.25 -7.22 -9.09
CA PRO A 17 7.36 -8.48 -9.78
C PRO A 17 6.13 -9.35 -9.50
N GLU A 18 5.49 -9.83 -10.56
CA GLU A 18 4.36 -10.75 -10.45
C GLU A 18 4.81 -12.01 -9.70
N ASN A 19 4.14 -12.26 -8.58
CA ASN A 19 4.27 -13.50 -7.82
C ASN A 19 2.88 -13.89 -7.30
N ARG A 20 2.67 -15.15 -6.91
CA ARG A 20 1.35 -15.61 -6.46
C ARG A 20 0.79 -14.75 -5.33
N GLN A 21 1.61 -14.46 -4.32
CA GLN A 21 1.19 -13.65 -3.17
C GLN A 21 0.77 -12.24 -3.57
N ILE A 22 1.43 -11.64 -4.55
CA ILE A 22 1.12 -10.31 -5.08
C ILE A 22 -0.14 -10.34 -5.93
N ASN A 23 -0.35 -11.40 -6.71
CA ASN A 23 -1.59 -11.59 -7.46
C ASN A 23 -2.79 -11.79 -6.53
N ASP A 24 -2.66 -12.63 -5.50
CA ASP A 24 -3.70 -12.83 -4.49
C ASP A 24 -4.03 -11.49 -3.79
N LEU A 25 -3.00 -10.75 -3.35
CA LEU A 25 -3.17 -9.45 -2.70
C LEU A 25 -3.79 -8.41 -3.64
N ARG A 26 -3.43 -8.42 -4.93
CA ARG A 26 -4.01 -7.54 -5.96
C ARG A 26 -5.49 -7.83 -6.14
N GLU A 27 -5.88 -9.09 -6.24
CA GLU A 27 -7.27 -9.50 -6.40
C GLU A 27 -8.09 -9.15 -5.14
N GLU A 28 -7.56 -9.39 -3.94
CA GLU A 28 -8.21 -9.00 -2.69
C GLU A 28 -8.39 -7.47 -2.59
N LEU A 29 -7.34 -6.69 -2.88
CA LEU A 29 -7.43 -5.23 -2.84
C LEU A 29 -8.39 -4.67 -3.88
N LEU A 30 -8.42 -5.25 -5.08
CA LEU A 30 -9.35 -4.88 -6.14
C LEU A 30 -10.79 -5.17 -5.72
N ALA A 31 -11.07 -6.38 -5.23
CA ALA A 31 -12.40 -6.78 -4.78
C ALA A 31 -12.88 -5.90 -3.61
N ASN A 32 -12.03 -5.69 -2.60
CA ASN A 32 -12.34 -4.84 -1.46
C ASN A 32 -12.57 -3.37 -1.87
N GLY A 33 -11.73 -2.83 -2.75
CA GLY A 33 -11.86 -1.46 -3.24
C GLY A 33 -13.13 -1.24 -4.04
N LEU A 34 -13.50 -2.18 -4.91
CA LEU A 34 -14.74 -2.12 -5.68
C LEU A 34 -15.98 -2.27 -4.80
N SER A 35 -15.98 -3.24 -3.87
CA SER A 35 -17.08 -3.41 -2.91
C SER A 35 -17.28 -2.15 -2.07
N LYS A 36 -16.20 -1.58 -1.54
CA LYS A 36 -16.26 -0.35 -0.74
C LYS A 36 -16.78 0.83 -1.57
N TYR A 37 -16.39 0.91 -2.84
CA TYR A 37 -16.92 1.93 -3.75
C TYR A 37 -18.43 1.78 -3.93
N ASP A 38 -18.90 0.56 -4.23
CA ASP A 38 -20.34 0.29 -4.39
C ASP A 38 -21.11 0.62 -3.11
N ASP A 39 -20.62 0.22 -1.93
CA ASP A 39 -21.25 0.55 -0.65
C ASP A 39 -21.40 2.06 -0.45
N LEU A 40 -20.39 2.85 -0.85
CA LEU A 40 -20.41 4.32 -0.71
C LEU A 40 -21.39 4.96 -1.72
N ILE A 41 -21.48 4.42 -2.93
CA ILE A 41 -22.48 4.84 -3.92
C ILE A 41 -23.89 4.54 -3.41
N GLU A 42 -24.12 3.35 -2.84
CA GLU A 42 -25.41 2.96 -2.27
C GLU A 42 -25.78 3.83 -1.06
N GLN A 43 -24.80 4.30 -0.29
CA GLN A 43 -24.98 5.28 0.79
C GLN A 43 -25.32 6.70 0.28
N GLY A 44 -25.33 6.92 -1.03
CA GLY A 44 -25.64 8.21 -1.65
C GLY A 44 -24.45 9.15 -1.76
N MET A 45 -23.21 8.68 -1.57
CA MET A 45 -22.04 9.49 -1.87
C MET A 45 -21.87 9.69 -3.39
N THR A 46 -21.21 10.79 -3.74
CA THR A 46 -20.85 11.05 -5.13
C THR A 46 -19.79 10.05 -5.60
N PRO A 47 -19.79 9.70 -6.91
CA PRO A 47 -18.73 8.89 -7.50
C PRO A 47 -17.31 9.42 -7.26
N GLU A 48 -17.12 10.73 -7.19
CA GLU A 48 -15.81 11.31 -6.88
C GLU A 48 -15.40 11.12 -5.42
N ASP A 49 -16.30 11.37 -4.46
CA ASP A 49 -16.01 11.21 -3.03
C ASP A 49 -15.77 9.75 -2.68
N ALA A 50 -16.61 8.85 -3.18
CA ALA A 50 -16.46 7.41 -3.02
C ALA A 50 -15.11 6.95 -3.57
N TYR A 51 -14.73 7.42 -4.76
CA TYR A 51 -13.42 7.14 -5.35
C TYR A 51 -12.28 7.60 -4.45
N ARG A 52 -12.27 8.86 -3.99
CA ARG A 52 -11.19 9.37 -3.11
C ARG A 52 -11.07 8.56 -1.82
N SER A 53 -12.20 8.19 -1.21
CA SER A 53 -12.19 7.41 0.03
C SER A 53 -11.58 6.02 -0.18
N VAL A 54 -11.90 5.36 -1.29
CA VAL A 54 -11.34 4.04 -1.63
C VAL A 54 -9.85 4.14 -1.93
N ILE A 55 -9.43 5.09 -2.75
CA ILE A 55 -8.00 5.27 -3.08
C ILE A 55 -7.18 5.62 -1.84
N SER A 56 -7.70 6.48 -0.96
CA SER A 56 -7.02 6.82 0.30
C SER A 56 -6.83 5.60 1.21
N GLY A 57 -7.83 4.72 1.31
CA GLY A 57 -7.75 3.50 2.11
C GLY A 57 -6.77 2.47 1.53
N ILE A 58 -6.74 2.32 0.20
CA ILE A 58 -5.82 1.41 -0.49
C ILE A 58 -4.37 1.92 -0.40
N GLY A 59 -4.17 3.24 -0.58
CA GLY A 59 -2.86 3.88 -0.53
C GLY A 59 -2.11 3.58 0.77
N ASP A 60 -2.78 3.64 1.91
CA ASP A 60 -2.20 3.35 3.22
C ASP A 60 -1.72 1.88 3.34
N MET A 61 -2.53 0.93 2.87
CA MET A 61 -2.16 -0.50 2.84
C MET A 61 -0.97 -0.76 1.89
N THR A 62 -0.92 -0.08 0.74
CA THR A 62 0.23 -0.19 -0.16
C THR A 62 1.49 0.49 0.38
N GLY A 63 1.34 1.54 1.19
CA GLY A 63 2.46 2.16 1.92
C GLY A 63 3.12 1.20 2.91
N LEU A 64 2.33 0.38 3.61
CA LEU A 64 2.82 -0.74 4.44
C LEU A 64 3.56 -1.79 3.60
N LEU A 65 3.02 -2.16 2.44
CA LEU A 65 3.68 -3.10 1.52
C LEU A 65 5.00 -2.56 0.97
N SER A 66 5.07 -1.26 0.67
CA SER A 66 6.28 -0.58 0.22
C SER A 66 7.35 -0.55 1.31
N GLN A 67 6.97 -0.33 2.57
CA GLN A 67 7.88 -0.42 3.72
C GLN A 67 8.44 -1.84 3.91
N LEU A 68 7.63 -2.88 3.71
CA LEU A 68 8.08 -4.28 3.72
C LEU A 68 9.03 -4.59 2.55
N ARG A 69 8.81 -4.00 1.38
CA ARG A 69 9.74 -4.08 0.23
C ARG A 69 11.07 -3.37 0.54
N ALA A 70 11.03 -2.18 1.13
CA ALA A 70 12.20 -1.40 1.52
C ALA A 70 13.03 -2.11 2.61
N GLN A 71 12.38 -2.81 3.54
CA GLN A 71 13.08 -3.63 4.54
C GLN A 71 13.89 -4.78 3.91
N LYS A 72 13.50 -5.29 2.73
CA LYS A 72 14.27 -6.33 2.04
C LYS A 72 15.53 -5.81 1.32
N MET A 73 15.76 -4.49 1.32
CA MET A 73 16.96 -3.84 0.79
C MET A 73 17.86 -3.21 1.87
N MET A 74 17.55 -3.40 3.16
CA MET A 74 18.43 -3.04 4.27
C MET A 74 18.60 -4.21 5.24
N ASP A 75 19.45 -5.16 4.87
CA ASP A 75 20.48 -5.64 5.81
C ASP A 75 21.68 -6.14 4.97
N PRO A 76 22.86 -5.53 5.15
CA PRO A 76 23.68 -6.02 6.25
C PRO A 76 24.24 -4.88 7.11
N ILE A 77 24.07 -5.01 8.43
CA ILE A 77 24.79 -4.27 9.48
C ILE A 77 24.24 -2.86 9.80
N TYR A 78 23.21 -2.80 10.63
CA TYR A 78 23.17 -1.79 11.69
C TYR A 78 22.95 -2.46 13.05
N HIS A 79 24.00 -3.13 13.52
CA HIS A 79 24.29 -3.12 14.95
C HIS A 79 25.52 -2.26 15.20
N CYS A 80 25.38 -1.40 16.22
CA CYS A 80 26.42 -0.64 16.91
C CYS A 80 26.86 0.70 16.30
N GLY A 81 26.29 1.77 16.88
CA GLY A 81 26.81 3.13 16.79
C GLY A 81 26.50 3.97 18.02
N ARG A 82 26.31 3.36 19.20
CA ARG A 82 26.41 4.10 20.49
C ARG A 82 27.81 3.93 21.05
N SER A 83 28.81 4.34 20.28
CA SER A 83 30.13 4.66 20.83
C SER A 83 29.98 5.92 21.68
N ARG A 84 29.72 5.76 22.97
CA ARG A 84 30.29 6.71 23.94
C ARG A 84 31.70 6.25 24.22
N ALA A 85 32.62 6.71 23.36
CA ALA A 85 34.01 6.81 23.75
C ALA A 85 34.09 7.69 25.01
N ALA A 86 34.92 7.23 25.93
CA ALA A 86 35.54 7.94 27.04
C ALA A 86 35.17 9.42 27.21
N HIS A 87 34.53 9.74 28.35
CA HIS A 87 34.84 10.99 29.02
C HIS A 87 35.73 10.65 30.20
N PHE A 88 37.02 10.87 29.99
CA PHE A 88 38.06 10.90 31.00
C PHE A 88 37.81 12.15 31.86
N GLN A 89 37.57 11.97 33.16
CA GLN A 89 37.93 12.87 34.26
C GLN A 89 37.61 12.21 35.60
#